data_AF-A0A9X6RW36-F1
#
_entry.id   AF-A0A9X6RW36-F1
#
_cell.length_a   1.000
_cell.length_b   1.000
_cell.length_c   1.000
_cell.angle_alpha   90.00
_cell.angle_beta   90.00
_cell.angle_gamma   90.00
#
_symmetry.space_group_name_H-M   'P 1'
#
loop_
_entity.id
_entity.type
_entity.pdbx_description
1 polymer ?
#
loop_
_entity_poly.entity_id
_entity_poly.type
_entity_poly.pdbx_seq_one_letter_code
_entity_poly.pdbx_strand_id
1 'polypeptide(L)'
;TRPKYTDPVNGEVTYGEWDKSSGNWNKYSAPEIPGYTSNEVPEESVTPATADKTVTVKYSKNPAIETTDTKTVTRTIIVENPDGSENKVVQTVTFTRPKYTDPVNDEVTYGEWDKSSGNWNKYSAPEIPGYTSNEVPEESVTPATADKTVTVKYSKNPAIETSD
;
A
#
# COMPACT_ATOMS: atom_id res chain seq x y z
N THR A 1 -56.77 5.36 -5.02
CA THR A 1 -57.88 4.52 -4.52
C THR A 1 -58.49 3.80 -5.71
N ARG A 2 -59.56 3.01 -5.55
CA ARG A 2 -60.38 2.57 -6.69
C ARG A 2 -61.85 2.65 -6.31
N PRO A 3 -62.75 3.05 -7.23
CA PRO A 3 -64.16 3.11 -6.92
C PRO A 3 -64.71 1.70 -6.73
N LYS A 4 -65.56 1.54 -5.72
CA LYS A 4 -66.32 0.32 -5.43
C LYS A 4 -67.76 0.57 -5.84
N TYR A 5 -68.28 -0.25 -6.74
CA TYR A 5 -69.68 -0.24 -7.15
C TYR A 5 -70.38 -1.44 -6.51
N THR A 6 -71.63 -1.26 -6.12
CA THR A 6 -72.46 -2.35 -5.61
C THR A 6 -73.79 -2.26 -6.34
N ASP A 7 -74.14 -3.32 -7.05
CA ASP A 7 -75.41 -3.42 -7.76
C ASP A 7 -76.55 -3.43 -6.72
N PRO A 8 -77.50 -2.49 -6.78
CA PRO A 8 -78.56 -2.36 -5.79
C PRO A 8 -79.63 -3.47 -5.88
N VAL A 9 -79.62 -4.30 -6.93
CA VAL A 9 -80.62 -5.34 -7.21
C VAL A 9 -80.17 -6.71 -6.72
N ASN A 10 -78.92 -7.10 -7.00
CA ASN A 10 -78.40 -8.43 -6.65
C ASN A 10 -77.26 -8.39 -5.60
N GLY A 11 -76.80 -7.21 -5.20
CA GLY A 11 -75.72 -7.02 -4.22
C GLY A 11 -74.32 -7.32 -4.77
N GLU A 12 -74.17 -7.53 -6.07
CA GLU A 12 -72.88 -7.81 -6.71
C GLU A 12 -71.93 -6.62 -6.57
N VAL A 13 -70.73 -6.89 -6.06
CA VAL A 13 -69.69 -5.87 -5.88
C VAL A 13 -68.71 -5.94 -7.03
N THR A 14 -68.60 -4.85 -7.78
CA THR A 14 -67.55 -4.67 -8.78
C THR A 14 -66.62 -3.54 -8.35
N TYR A 15 -65.37 -3.62 -8.78
CA TYR A 15 -64.37 -2.59 -8.52
C TYR A 15 -63.94 -1.98 -9.85
N GLY A 16 -63.95 -0.65 -9.93
CA GLY A 16 -63.41 0.06 -11.07
C GLY A 16 -61.88 0.04 -11.09
N GLU A 17 -61.30 0.71 -12.09
CA GLU A 17 -59.86 0.82 -12.23
C GLU A 17 -59.22 1.61 -11.07
N TRP A 18 -57.96 1.32 -10.80
CA TRP A 18 -57.20 2.08 -9.81
C TRP A 18 -56.90 3.49 -10.30
N ASP A 19 -57.10 4.50 -9.45
CA ASP A 19 -56.85 5.92 -9.77
C ASP A 19 -55.38 6.18 -10.18
N LYS A 20 -54.46 5.30 -9.76
CA LYS A 20 -53.08 5.24 -10.24
C LYS A 20 -52.71 3.78 -10.50
N SER A 21 -52.39 3.46 -11.75
CA SER A 21 -52.05 2.09 -12.15
C SER A 21 -50.64 1.66 -11.71
N SER A 22 -49.75 2.60 -11.40
CA SER A 22 -48.40 2.34 -10.90
C SER A 22 -47.82 3.47 -10.03
N GLY A 23 -46.77 3.17 -9.27
CA GLY A 23 -45.94 4.13 -8.53
C GLY A 23 -44.50 3.64 -8.49
N ASN A 24 -43.60 4.39 -7.84
CA ASN A 24 -42.19 3.99 -7.69
C ASN A 24 -41.77 4.07 -6.22
N TRP A 25 -41.02 3.08 -5.77
CA TRP A 25 -40.14 3.20 -4.63
C TRP A 25 -38.82 3.80 -5.12
N ASN A 26 -38.40 4.90 -4.50
CA ASN A 26 -37.14 5.55 -4.87
C ASN A 26 -35.94 4.71 -4.44
N LYS A 27 -34.81 4.88 -5.13
CA LYS A 27 -33.52 4.37 -4.68
C LYS A 27 -33.26 4.85 -3.25
N TYR A 28 -32.77 3.97 -2.39
CA TYR A 28 -32.27 4.34 -1.07
C TYR A 28 -30.75 4.36 -1.09
N SER A 29 -30.18 5.52 -0.77
CA SER A 29 -28.74 5.69 -0.56
C SER A 29 -28.44 5.51 0.91
N ALA A 30 -27.77 4.40 1.24
CA ALA A 30 -27.33 4.16 2.61
C ALA A 30 -26.29 5.20 3.03
N PRO A 31 -26.27 5.62 4.32
CA PRO A 31 -25.21 6.48 4.84
C PRO A 31 -23.83 5.88 4.61
N GLU A 32 -22.86 6.72 4.29
CA GLU A 32 -21.46 6.32 4.23
C GLU A 32 -20.94 6.06 5.65
N ILE A 33 -20.28 4.92 5.84
CA ILE A 33 -19.60 4.57 7.08
C ILE A 33 -18.12 4.37 6.73
N PRO A 34 -17.19 5.14 7.32
CA PRO A 34 -15.75 5.00 7.04
C PRO A 34 -15.29 3.54 7.17
N GLY A 35 -14.65 3.04 6.12
CA GLY A 35 -14.17 1.66 6.07
C GLY A 35 -15.22 0.58 5.83
N TYR A 36 -16.45 0.93 5.44
CA TYR A 36 -17.49 -0.04 5.06
C TYR A 36 -18.16 0.31 3.72
N THR A 37 -18.63 -0.71 3.02
CA THR A 37 -19.47 -0.59 1.81
C THR A 37 -20.80 -1.28 2.06
N SER A 38 -21.90 -0.62 1.74
CA SER A 38 -23.25 -1.20 1.82
C SER A 38 -23.71 -1.82 0.50
N ASN A 39 -24.64 -2.76 0.55
CA ASN A 39 -25.36 -3.16 -0.66
C ASN A 39 -26.28 -2.02 -1.16
N GLU A 40 -26.51 -2.00 -2.48
CA GLU A 40 -27.47 -1.06 -3.08
C GLU A 40 -28.92 -1.49 -2.82
N VAL A 41 -29.80 -0.50 -2.74
CA VAL A 41 -31.26 -0.67 -2.74
C VAL A 41 -31.81 0.16 -3.91
N PRO A 42 -32.06 -0.47 -5.07
CA PRO A 42 -32.46 0.25 -6.28
C PRO A 42 -33.89 0.77 -6.18
N GLU A 43 -34.23 1.68 -7.08
CA GLU A 43 -35.63 2.04 -7.30
C GLU A 43 -36.42 0.88 -7.91
N GLU A 44 -37.71 0.82 -7.61
CA GLU A 44 -38.59 -0.25 -8.09
C GLU A 44 -39.97 0.31 -8.42
N SER A 45 -40.48 0.00 -9.61
CA SER A 45 -41.85 0.32 -10.00
C SER A 45 -42.82 -0.66 -9.36
N VAL A 46 -43.90 -0.15 -8.79
CA VAL A 46 -44.91 -0.90 -8.06
C VAL A 46 -46.30 -0.68 -8.63
N THR A 47 -47.18 -1.65 -8.43
CA THR A 47 -48.60 -1.58 -8.78
C THR A 47 -49.43 -1.83 -7.53
N PRO A 48 -50.76 -1.63 -7.56
CA PRO A 48 -51.63 -2.00 -6.45
C PRO A 48 -51.62 -3.50 -6.08
N ALA A 49 -51.05 -4.36 -6.93
CA ALA A 49 -50.86 -5.79 -6.65
C ALA A 49 -49.46 -6.11 -6.10
N THR A 50 -48.54 -5.13 -6.03
CA THR A 50 -47.22 -5.33 -5.45
C THR A 50 -47.36 -5.54 -3.94
N ALA A 51 -46.87 -6.68 -3.45
CA ALA A 51 -46.84 -6.99 -2.03
C ALA A 51 -45.78 -6.14 -1.30
N ASP A 52 -45.98 -5.97 0.01
CA ASP A 52 -44.98 -5.32 0.86
C ASP A 52 -43.65 -6.06 0.80
N LYS A 53 -42.56 -5.28 0.78
CA LYS A 53 -41.19 -5.79 0.68
C LYS A 53 -40.34 -5.17 1.79
N THR A 54 -39.58 -6.02 2.48
CA THR A 54 -38.56 -5.58 3.43
C THR A 54 -37.19 -5.77 2.79
N VAL A 55 -36.39 -4.71 2.78
CA VAL A 55 -35.00 -4.75 2.29
C VAL A 55 -34.07 -4.48 3.47
N THR A 56 -33.04 -5.31 3.62
CA THR A 56 -31.99 -5.11 4.63
C THR A 56 -30.78 -4.46 3.99
N VAL A 57 -30.32 -3.36 4.56
CA VAL A 57 -29.03 -2.76 4.23
C VAL A 57 -27.97 -3.39 5.12
N LYS A 58 -27.01 -4.06 4.50
CA LYS A 58 -25.86 -4.71 5.14
C LYS A 58 -24.61 -3.92 4.80
N TYR A 59 -23.79 -3.65 5.81
CA TYR A 59 -22.48 -3.07 5.64
C TYR A 59 -21.41 -4.16 5.73
N SER A 60 -20.50 -4.16 4.77
CA SER A 60 -19.34 -5.04 4.72
C SER A 60 -18.09 -4.20 4.93
N LYS A 61 -17.19 -4.65 5.82
CA LYS A 61 -15.91 -3.98 6.03
C LYS A 61 -15.11 -3.99 4.72
N ASN A 62 -14.55 -2.85 4.37
CA ASN A 62 -13.70 -2.70 3.20
C ASN A 62 -12.40 -3.47 3.41
N PRO A 63 -11.78 -4.00 2.33
CA PRO A 63 -10.46 -4.60 2.43
C PRO A 63 -9.45 -3.59 2.96
N ALA A 64 -8.39 -4.10 3.60
CA ALA A 64 -7.27 -3.26 4.00
C ALA A 64 -6.65 -2.57 2.78
N ILE A 65 -6.21 -1.33 2.97
CA ILE A 65 -5.51 -0.58 1.93
C ILE A 65 -4.08 -1.11 1.88
N GLU A 66 -3.69 -1.70 0.75
CA GLU A 66 -2.35 -2.23 0.52
C GLU A 66 -1.45 -1.17 -0.13
N THR A 67 -0.28 -0.98 0.46
CA THR A 67 0.80 -0.10 -0.03
C THR A 67 2.14 -0.80 0.15
N THR A 68 3.23 -0.19 -0.32
CA THR A 68 4.59 -0.73 -0.16
C THR A 68 5.39 0.11 0.83
N ASP A 69 5.94 -0.53 1.85
CA ASP A 69 6.95 0.04 2.74
C ASP A 69 8.35 -0.26 2.18
N THR A 70 9.23 0.73 2.17
CA THR A 70 10.56 0.63 1.57
C THR A 70 11.62 1.07 2.55
N LYS A 71 12.67 0.26 2.70
CA LYS A 71 13.84 0.56 3.51
C LYS A 71 15.09 0.44 2.67
N THR A 72 15.86 1.51 2.57
CA THR A 72 17.19 1.50 1.97
C THR A 72 18.24 1.64 3.07
N VAL A 73 19.25 0.77 3.03
CA VAL A 73 20.43 0.85 3.88
C VAL A 73 21.64 1.19 3.02
N THR A 74 22.42 2.16 3.48
CA THR A 74 23.46 2.81 2.69
C THR A 74 24.83 2.72 3.35
N ARG A 75 25.84 2.32 2.58
CA ARG A 75 27.25 2.49 2.92
C ARG A 75 27.88 3.52 2.02
N THR A 76 28.40 4.59 2.61
CA THR A 76 29.20 5.59 1.91
C THR A 76 30.68 5.31 2.17
N ILE A 77 31.45 5.11 1.11
CA ILE A 77 32.90 4.95 1.16
C ILE A 77 33.54 6.26 0.73
N ILE A 78 34.33 6.85 1.61
CA ILE A 78 35.11 8.07 1.35
C ILE A 78 36.55 7.63 1.07
N VAL A 79 37.06 7.92 -0.13
CA VAL A 79 38.44 7.61 -0.52
C VAL A 79 39.25 8.89 -0.45
N GLU A 80 40.15 8.98 0.52
CA GLU A 80 41.11 10.08 0.68
C GLU A 80 42.36 9.78 -0.16
N ASN A 81 42.52 10.49 -1.28
CA ASN A 81 43.64 10.32 -2.19
C ASN A 81 44.93 10.94 -1.61
N PRO A 82 46.13 10.55 -2.10
CA PRO A 82 47.40 11.11 -1.64
C PRO A 82 47.55 12.63 -1.80
N ASP A 83 46.84 13.23 -2.75
CA ASP A 83 46.82 14.69 -2.98
C ASP A 83 45.88 15.45 -2.03
N GLY A 84 45.20 14.73 -1.13
CA GLY A 84 44.23 15.27 -0.17
C GLY A 84 42.82 15.43 -0.75
N SER A 85 42.58 15.08 -2.02
CA SER A 85 41.23 15.07 -2.58
C SER A 85 40.42 13.86 -2.10
N GLU A 86 39.10 13.99 -2.07
CA GLU A 86 38.18 12.92 -1.66
C GLU A 86 37.26 12.49 -2.79
N ASN A 87 37.09 11.18 -2.94
CA ASN A 87 36.07 10.57 -3.80
C ASN A 87 35.04 9.83 -2.94
N LYS A 88 33.76 9.85 -3.36
CA LYS A 88 32.68 9.14 -2.66
C LYS A 88 32.12 8.01 -3.52
N VAL A 89 32.01 6.84 -2.93
CA VAL A 89 31.35 5.66 -3.52
C VAL A 89 30.19 5.26 -2.63
N VAL A 90 28.98 5.20 -3.18
CA VAL A 90 27.77 4.86 -2.44
C VAL A 90 27.33 3.45 -2.81
N GLN A 91 27.08 2.63 -1.80
CA GLN A 91 26.52 1.29 -1.95
C GLN A 91 25.20 1.21 -1.19
N THR A 92 24.16 0.71 -1.85
CA THR A 92 22.81 0.64 -1.28
C THR A 92 22.25 -0.76 -1.38
N VAL A 93 21.51 -1.19 -0.37
CA VAL A 93 20.61 -2.34 -0.46
C VAL A 93 19.21 -1.85 -0.10
N THR A 94 18.26 -2.09 -0.99
CA THR A 94 16.84 -1.77 -0.78
C THR A 94 16.06 -3.02 -0.45
N PHE A 95 15.19 -2.91 0.54
CA PHE A 95 14.22 -3.91 1.00
C PHE A 95 12.82 -3.32 0.86
N THR A 96 11.85 -4.16 0.51
CA THR A 96 10.45 -3.77 0.38
C THR A 96 9.55 -4.77 1.09
N ARG A 97 8.42 -4.31 1.64
CA ARG A 97 7.39 -5.20 2.20
C ARG A 97 6.00 -4.61 1.98
N PRO A 98 4.95 -5.43 1.89
CA PRO A 98 3.60 -4.89 1.86
C PRO A 98 3.24 -4.30 3.23
N LYS A 99 2.51 -3.17 3.19
CA LYS A 99 1.95 -2.47 4.34
C LYS A 99 0.44 -2.40 4.15
N TYR A 100 -0.29 -2.91 5.12
CA TYR A 100 -1.75 -2.93 5.14
C TYR A 100 -2.26 -1.95 6.18
N THR A 101 -3.18 -1.08 5.79
CA THR A 101 -3.86 -0.14 6.70
C THR A 101 -5.33 -0.50 6.78
N ASP A 102 -5.80 -0.75 7.99
CA ASP A 102 -7.21 -1.01 8.27
C ASP A 102 -8.03 0.27 8.10
N PRO A 103 -9.07 0.27 7.24
CA PRO A 103 -9.79 1.50 6.91
C PRO A 103 -10.78 1.95 8.01
N VAL A 104 -10.90 1.20 9.12
CA VAL A 104 -11.82 1.52 10.22
C VAL A 104 -11.09 2.16 11.41
N ASN A 105 -9.92 1.63 11.78
CA ASN A 105 -9.18 2.06 12.98
C ASN A 105 -7.74 2.53 12.67
N ASP A 106 -7.36 2.63 11.39
CA ASP A 106 -6.02 3.00 10.92
C ASP A 106 -4.89 2.09 11.44
N GLU A 107 -5.23 0.88 11.91
CA GLU A 107 -4.24 -0.09 12.35
C GLU A 107 -3.35 -0.52 11.18
N VAL A 108 -2.04 -0.43 11.38
CA VAL A 108 -1.04 -0.79 10.37
C VAL A 108 -0.45 -2.13 10.70
N THR A 109 -0.50 -3.04 9.73
CA THR A 109 0.23 -4.30 9.75
C THR A 109 1.19 -4.36 8.57
N TYR A 110 2.25 -5.13 8.73
CA TYR A 110 3.28 -5.31 7.71
C TYR A 110 3.39 -6.79 7.37
N GLY A 111 3.56 -7.09 6.09
CA GLY A 111 3.99 -8.42 5.68
C GLY A 111 5.50 -8.59 5.83
N GLU A 112 5.97 -9.73 5.32
CA GLU A 112 7.39 -10.06 5.28
C GLU A 112 8.15 -9.17 4.30
N TRP A 113 9.43 -8.94 4.61
CA TRP A 113 10.35 -8.33 3.65
C TRP A 113 10.53 -9.22 2.43
N ASP A 114 10.70 -8.60 1.26
CA ASP A 114 11.03 -9.24 -0.02
C ASP A 114 12.28 -10.12 0.07
N LYS A 115 13.19 -9.77 0.98
CA LYS A 115 14.36 -10.58 1.39
C LYS A 115 14.74 -10.27 2.83
N SER A 116 15.28 -11.28 3.52
CA SER A 116 15.76 -11.14 4.91
C SER A 116 17.10 -10.40 5.01
N SER A 117 17.92 -10.46 3.96
CA SER A 117 19.23 -9.81 3.90
C SER A 117 19.65 -9.43 2.47
N GLY A 118 20.69 -8.62 2.37
CA GLY A 118 21.47 -8.35 1.17
C GLY A 118 22.92 -8.05 1.55
N ASN A 119 23.76 -7.63 0.61
CA ASN A 119 25.17 -7.36 0.88
C ASN A 119 25.61 -6.02 0.26
N TRP A 120 26.47 -5.30 0.99
CA TRP A 120 27.35 -4.32 0.37
C TRP A 120 28.62 -5.01 -0.08
N ASN A 121 28.89 -5.03 -1.38
CA ASN A 121 30.05 -5.71 -1.96
C ASN A 121 31.37 -5.15 -1.44
N LYS A 122 32.40 -6.00 -1.39
CA LYS A 122 33.79 -5.55 -1.16
C LYS A 122 34.13 -4.38 -2.09
N TYR A 123 34.83 -3.39 -1.57
CA TYR A 123 35.37 -2.29 -2.35
C TYR A 123 36.91 -2.30 -2.23
N SER A 124 37.54 -2.34 -3.40
CA SER A 124 38.99 -2.18 -3.54
C SER A 124 39.26 -0.80 -4.12
N ALA A 125 40.11 -0.03 -3.44
CA ALA A 125 40.54 1.27 -3.93
C ALA A 125 41.40 1.11 -5.19
N PRO A 126 41.41 2.10 -6.11
CA PRO A 126 42.35 2.11 -7.23
C PRO A 126 43.81 1.96 -6.79
N GLU A 127 44.64 1.29 -7.57
CA GLU A 127 46.07 1.23 -7.26
C GLU A 127 46.73 2.58 -7.57
N ILE A 128 47.59 3.05 -6.67
CA ILE A 128 48.40 4.25 -6.86
C ILE A 128 49.87 3.86 -6.66
N PRO A 129 50.75 4.02 -7.66
CA PRO A 129 52.16 3.66 -7.55
C PRO A 129 52.83 4.29 -6.33
N GLY A 130 53.51 3.46 -5.54
CA GLY A 130 54.18 3.91 -4.32
C GLY A 130 53.26 4.13 -3.13
N TYR A 131 51.98 3.74 -3.20
CA TYR A 131 51.04 3.77 -2.08
C TYR A 131 50.33 2.43 -1.90
N THR A 132 49.83 2.21 -0.68
CA THR A 132 48.95 1.10 -0.29
C THR A 132 47.72 1.66 0.42
N SER A 133 46.57 1.01 0.28
CA SER A 133 45.31 1.45 0.90
C SER A 133 44.71 0.34 1.76
N ASN A 134 43.82 0.71 2.68
CA ASN A 134 43.02 -0.26 3.42
C ASN A 134 41.87 -0.80 2.56
N GLU A 135 41.55 -2.08 2.75
CA GLU A 135 40.39 -2.69 2.09
C GLU A 135 39.09 -2.34 2.82
N VAL A 136 37.98 -2.33 2.06
CA VAL A 136 36.62 -2.29 2.61
C VAL A 136 35.96 -3.63 2.30
N PRO A 137 35.78 -4.52 3.30
CA PRO A 137 35.27 -5.86 3.05
C PRO A 137 33.79 -5.85 2.63
N GLU A 138 33.34 -6.97 2.08
CA GLU A 138 31.91 -7.24 1.94
C GLU A 138 31.24 -7.27 3.32
N GLU A 139 30.01 -6.77 3.40
CA GLU A 139 29.24 -6.71 4.64
C GLU A 139 27.79 -7.08 4.36
N SER A 140 27.27 -8.09 5.07
CA SER A 140 25.85 -8.45 4.98
C SER A 140 25.00 -7.49 5.79
N VAL A 141 23.84 -7.14 5.25
CA VAL A 141 22.93 -6.15 5.79
C VAL A 141 21.50 -6.67 5.81
N THR A 142 20.74 -6.17 6.76
CA THR A 142 19.31 -6.47 6.96
C THR A 142 18.53 -5.15 6.94
N PRO A 143 17.19 -5.18 6.92
CA PRO A 143 16.39 -3.96 7.07
C PRO A 143 16.67 -3.17 8.35
N ALA A 144 17.21 -3.83 9.39
CA ALA A 144 17.59 -3.20 10.66
C ALA A 144 19.01 -2.64 10.67
N THR A 145 19.81 -2.91 9.63
CA THR A 145 21.17 -2.38 9.54
C THR A 145 21.13 -0.86 9.41
N ALA A 146 21.90 -0.16 10.23
CA ALA A 146 22.07 1.29 10.13
C ALA A 146 22.98 1.66 8.95
N ASP A 147 22.79 2.87 8.43
CA ASP A 147 23.70 3.43 7.44
C ASP A 147 25.12 3.58 8.01
N LYS A 148 26.13 3.44 7.14
CA LYS A 148 27.53 3.43 7.54
C LYS A 148 28.37 4.32 6.64
N THR A 149 29.39 4.93 7.22
CA THR A 149 30.46 5.59 6.48
C THR A 149 31.79 4.89 6.76
N VAL A 150 32.55 4.60 5.72
CA VAL A 150 33.88 3.96 5.80
C VAL A 150 34.88 4.83 5.04
N THR A 151 36.06 5.05 5.62
CA THR A 151 37.12 5.80 4.96
C THR A 151 38.22 4.85 4.46
N VAL A 152 38.65 5.07 3.24
CA VAL A 152 39.82 4.46 2.61
C VAL A 152 40.91 5.52 2.56
N LYS A 153 42.09 5.22 3.12
CA LYS A 153 43.25 6.11 3.12
C LYS A 153 44.42 5.44 2.41
N TYR A 154 45.19 6.21 1.65
CA TYR A 154 46.46 5.77 1.08
C TYR A 154 47.63 6.09 1.99
N SER A 155 48.53 5.12 2.17
CA SER A 155 49.79 5.26 2.89
C SER A 155 50.95 5.06 1.92
N LYS A 156 51.95 5.94 1.96
CA LYS A 156 53.13 5.84 1.10
C LYS A 156 53.92 4.59 1.47
N ASN A 157 54.30 3.81 0.47
CA ASN A 157 55.11 2.62 0.65
C ASN A 157 56.53 3.03 1.08
N PRO A 158 57.21 2.22 1.91
CA PRO A 158 58.60 2.47 2.26
C PRO A 158 59.46 2.51 0.99
N ALA A 159 60.45 3.41 0.97
CA ALA A 159 61.41 3.46 -0.12
C ALA A 159 62.16 2.13 -0.18
N ILE A 160 62.22 1.51 -1.35
CA ILE A 160 63.10 0.37 -1.58
C ILE A 160 64.50 0.96 -1.70
N GLU A 161 65.31 0.87 -0.65
CA GLU A 161 66.74 1.16 -0.78
C GLU A 161 67.38 0.01 -1.56
N THR A 162 67.73 0.28 -2.82
CA THR A 162 68.66 -0.57 -3.58
C THR A 162 70.07 -0.15 -3.19
N SER A 163 70.79 -1.02 -2.48
CA SER A 163 72.24 -0.89 -2.32
C SER A 163 72.92 -1.18 -3.66
N ASP A 164 73.63 -0.21 -4.23
CA ASP A 164 74.59 -0.39 -5.34
C ASP A 164 75.86 -1.13 -4.89
#